data_AF-F5XGK4-F1
#
_entry.id   AF-F5XGK4-F1
#
_cell.length_a   1.000
_cell.length_b   1.000
_cell.length_c   1.000
_cell.angle_alpha   90.00
_cell.angle_beta   90.00
_cell.angle_gamma   90.00
#
_symmetry.space_group_name_H-M   'P 1'
#
loop_
_entity.id
_entity.type
_entity.pdbx_description
1 polymer ?
#
loop_
_entity_poly.entity_id
_entity_poly.type
_entity_poly.pdbx_seq_one_letter_code
_entity_poly.pdbx_strand_id
1 'polypeptide(L)' 'MSTQVSHRQIARVLGGAESYDSLGEREQAIVREEWTNRIVALRGELNYTARFAAAGESYSEIDDDGKLIIHLARG' A
#
# COMPACT_ATOMS: atom_id res chain seq x y z
N MET A 1 26.50 14.66 -15.38
CA MET A 1 25.35 14.43 -14.49
C MET A 1 24.19 15.26 -15.00
N SER A 2 23.09 14.62 -15.39
CA SER A 2 21.85 15.34 -15.73
C SER A 2 21.32 16.02 -14.47
N THR A 3 21.13 17.33 -14.52
CA THR A 3 20.59 18.12 -13.40
C THR A 3 19.07 18.08 -13.33
N GLN A 4 18.40 17.53 -14.35
CA GLN A 4 16.95 17.52 -14.48
C GLN A 4 16.37 16.13 -14.25
N VAL A 5 15.31 16.10 -13.43
CA VAL A 5 14.52 14.92 -13.11
C VAL A 5 13.61 14.58 -14.29
N SER A 6 13.60 13.31 -14.70
CA SER A 6 12.75 12.82 -15.78
C SER A 6 11.40 12.30 -15.27
N HIS A 7 10.38 13.15 -15.32
CA HIS A 7 9.00 12.79 -14.91
C HIS A 7 8.43 11.64 -15.75
N ARG A 8 8.82 11.54 -17.03
CA ARG A 8 8.40 10.46 -17.92
C ARG A 8 8.92 9.10 -17.45
N GLN A 9 10.18 9.01 -17.04
CA GLN A 9 10.75 7.74 -16.57
C GLN A 9 10.16 7.33 -15.22
N ILE A 10 9.96 8.29 -14.31
CA ILE A 10 9.22 8.05 -13.05
C ILE A 10 7.84 7.46 -13.34
N ALA A 11 7.06 8.06 -14.24
CA ALA A 11 5.72 7.56 -14.58
C ALA A 11 5.74 6.14 -15.17
N ARG A 12 6.74 5.82 -16.00
CA ARG A 12 6.89 4.46 -16.57
C ARG A 12 7.21 3.42 -15.50
N VAL A 13 8.08 3.72 -14.54
CA VAL A 13 8.38 2.82 -13.41
C VAL A 13 7.16 2.67 -12.50
N LEU A 14 6.50 3.77 -12.15
CA LEU A 14 5.27 3.74 -11.34
C LEU A 14 4.10 3.00 -12.02
N GLY A 15 4.12 2.90 -13.35
CA GLY A 15 3.20 2.11 -14.16
C GLY A 15 3.69 0.69 -14.50
N GLY A 16 4.86 0.27 -14.02
CA GLY A 16 5.42 -1.06 -14.27
C GLY A 16 5.98 -1.30 -15.69
N ALA A 17 6.10 -0.24 -16.50
CA ALA A 17 6.57 -0.31 -17.90
C ALA A 17 8.09 -0.15 -18.06
N GLU A 18 8.81 0.05 -16.97
CA GLU A 18 10.27 0.17 -16.92
C GLU A 18 10.79 -0.26 -15.54
N SER A 19 12.05 -0.70 -15.45
CA SER A 19 12.67 -1.10 -14.19
C SER A 19 13.04 0.13 -13.34
N TYR A 20 12.85 0.04 -12.03
CA TYR A 20 13.33 1.03 -11.07
C TYR A 20 14.86 1.21 -11.13
N ASP A 21 15.60 0.14 -11.40
CA ASP A 21 17.06 0.17 -11.43
C ASP A 21 17.64 0.93 -12.64
N SER A 22 16.82 1.28 -13.64
CA SER A 22 17.25 2.14 -14.75
C SER A 22 17.24 3.63 -14.41
N LEU A 23 16.68 4.01 -13.27
CA LEU A 23 16.54 5.40 -12.84
C LEU A 23 17.80 5.94 -12.17
N GLY A 24 18.01 7.25 -12.29
CA GLY A 24 18.97 7.99 -11.46
C GLY A 24 18.50 8.11 -10.00
N GLU A 25 19.41 8.45 -9.10
CA GLU A 25 19.15 8.49 -7.65
C GLU A 25 17.98 9.41 -7.26
N ARG A 26 17.81 10.54 -7.95
CA ARG A 26 16.75 11.50 -7.67
C ARG A 26 15.38 10.96 -8.08
N GLU A 27 15.27 10.39 -9.27
CA GLU A 27 14.06 9.73 -9.74
C GLU A 27 13.69 8.53 -8.85
N GLN A 28 14.69 7.74 -8.45
CA GLN A 28 14.48 6.63 -7.52
C GLN A 28 13.91 7.10 -6.17
N ALA A 29 14.41 8.23 -5.62
CA ALA A 29 13.88 8.79 -4.39
C ALA A 29 12.39 9.15 -4.50
N ILE A 30 11.99 9.76 -5.61
CA ILE A 30 10.59 10.11 -5.88
C ILE A 30 9.73 8.84 -6.00
N VAL A 31 10.19 7.82 -6.73
CA VAL A 31 9.46 6.55 -6.86
C VAL A 31 9.26 5.87 -5.49
N ARG A 32 10.27 5.89 -4.61
CA ARG A 32 10.15 5.32 -3.26
C ARG A 32 9.12 6.04 -2.41
N GLU A 33 9.07 7.37 -2.48
CA GLU A 33 8.07 8.18 -1.79
C GLU A 33 6.66 7.85 -2.29
N GLU A 34 6.48 7.79 -3.62
CA GLU A 34 5.20 7.43 -4.24
C GLU A 34 4.72 6.03 -3.87
N TRP A 35 5.59 5.02 -3.89
CA TRP A 35 5.24 3.68 -3.43
C TRP A 35 4.88 3.64 -1.95
N THR A 36 5.59 4.41 -1.11
CA THR A 36 5.25 4.53 0.32
C THR A 36 3.84 5.10 0.49
N ASN A 37 3.52 6.19 -0.21
CA ASN A 37 2.19 6.81 -0.17
C ASN A 37 1.10 5.84 -0.64
N ARG A 38 1.33 5.09 -1.72
CA ARG A 38 0.38 4.11 -2.24
C ARG A 38 0.12 2.97 -1.26
N ILE A 39 1.16 2.44 -0.61
CA ILE A 39 1.01 1.37 0.38
C ILE A 39 0.28 1.86 1.63
N VAL A 40 0.57 3.09 2.09
CA VAL A 40 -0.16 3.69 3.21
C VAL A 40 -1.64 3.85 2.87
N ALA A 41 -1.96 4.37 1.69
CA ALA A 41 -3.33 4.51 1.23
C ALA A 41 -4.04 3.15 1.12
N LEU A 42 -3.42 2.18 0.44
CA LEU A 42 -3.98 0.84 0.27
C LEU A 42 -4.24 0.18 1.63
N ARG A 43 -3.29 0.25 2.56
CA ARG A 43 -3.47 -0.29 3.91
C ARG A 43 -4.63 0.39 4.65
N GLY A 44 -4.82 1.69 4.48
CA GLY A 44 -5.95 2.42 5.04
C GLY A 44 -7.31 1.94 4.53
N GLU A 45 -7.37 1.49 3.27
CA GLU A 45 -8.60 0.93 2.68
C GLU A 45 -8.94 -0.49 3.17
N LEU A 46 -7.97 -1.22 3.72
CA LEU A 46 -8.12 -2.59 4.24
C LEU A 46 -8.67 -2.62 5.68
N ASN A 47 -9.57 -1.70 6.04
CA ASN A 47 -10.29 -1.73 7.31
C ASN A 47 -11.44 -2.75 7.26
N TYR A 48 -11.11 -4.04 7.34
CA TYR A 48 -12.08 -5.13 7.29
C TYR A 48 -13.00 -5.18 8.50
N THR A 49 -12.52 -4.76 9.68
CA THR A 49 -13.36 -4.61 10.88
C THR A 49 -14.58 -3.73 10.60
N ALA A 50 -14.37 -2.55 10.00
CA ALA A 50 -15.47 -1.65 9.63
C ALA A 50 -16.39 -2.27 8.56
N ARG A 51 -15.83 -3.01 7.59
CA ARG A 51 -16.60 -3.68 6.54
C ARG A 51 -17.52 -4.78 7.10
N PHE A 52 -16.99 -5.66 7.96
CA PHE A 52 -17.79 -6.71 8.61
C PHE A 52 -18.84 -6.13 9.54
N ALA A 53 -18.52 -5.09 10.31
CA ALA A 53 -19.48 -4.39 11.15
C ALA A 53 -20.65 -3.79 10.34
N ALA A 54 -20.36 -3.17 9.19
CA ALA A 54 -21.40 -2.63 8.29
C ALA A 54 -22.25 -3.74 7.65
N ALA A 55 -21.68 -4.92 7.40
CA ALA A 55 -22.40 -6.08 6.87
C ALA A 55 -23.18 -6.86 7.94
N GLY A 56 -22.97 -6.57 9.23
CA GLY A 56 -23.52 -7.38 10.32
C GLY A 56 -22.93 -8.80 10.37
N GLU A 57 -21.70 -8.96 9.90
CA GLU A 57 -21.02 -10.25 9.83
C GLU A 57 -20.03 -10.42 10.99
N SER A 58 -19.98 -11.64 11.53
CA SER A 58 -18.93 -12.03 12.47
C SER A 58 -17.65 -12.37 11.70
N TYR A 59 -16.49 -12.12 12.29
CA TYR A 59 -15.20 -12.52 11.71
C TYR A 59 -14.23 -13.01 12.77
N SER A 60 -13.19 -13.73 12.34
CA SER A 60 -12.11 -14.19 13.20
C SER A 60 -10.78 -13.74 12.64
N GLU A 61 -9.85 -13.39 13.53
CA GLU A 61 -8.49 -13.01 13.18
C GLU A 61 -7.50 -13.61 14.18
N ILE A 62 -6.22 -13.50 13.86
CA ILE A 62 -5.12 -13.94 14.73
C ILE A 62 -4.47 -12.68 15.28
N ASP A 63 -4.21 -12.64 16.58
CA ASP A 63 -3.47 -11.54 17.21
C ASP A 63 -1.95 -11.65 17.02
N ASP A 64 -1.21 -10.67 17.53
CA ASP A 64 0.24 -10.57 17.40
C ASP A 64 0.98 -11.77 18.05
N ASP A 65 0.35 -12.45 19.01
CA ASP A 65 0.89 -13.65 19.69
C ASP A 65 0.49 -14.96 19.00
N GLY A 66 -0.27 -14.88 17.90
CA GLY A 66 -0.74 -16.06 17.16
C GLY A 66 -2.03 -16.67 17.71
N LYS A 67 -2.75 -15.99 18.60
CA LYS A 67 -4.00 -16.50 19.20
C LYS A 67 -5.21 -16.08 18.39
N LEU A 68 -6.14 -17.01 18.22
CA LEU A 68 -7.43 -16.76 17.56
C LEU A 68 -8.32 -15.84 18.40
N ILE A 69 -8.80 -14.76 17.78
CA ILE A 69 -9.82 -13.85 18.30
C ILE A 69 -11.08 -13.97 17.43
N ILE A 70 -12.25 -13.97 18.06
CA ILE A 70 -13.55 -14.00 17.38
C ILE A 70 -14.30 -12.71 17.70
N HIS A 71 -14.71 -12.00 16.65
CA HIS A 71 -15.54 -10.81 16.70
C HIS A 71 -16.95 -11.17 16.25
N LEU A 72 -17.89 -11.16 17.18
CA LEU A 72 -19.29 -11.47 16.90
C LEU A 72 -20.01 -10.23 16.35
N ALA A 73 -20.82 -10.42 15.31
CA ALA A 73 -21.78 -9.43 14.88
C ALA A 73 -22.71 -9.07 16.03
N ARG A 74 -22.89 -7.76 16.26
CA ARG A 74 -23.92 -7.29 17.20
C ARG A 74 -25.23 -7.26 16.44
N GLY A 75 -26.15 -8.16 16.82
CA GLY A 75 -27.52 -8.20 16.28
C GLY A 75 -28.35 -6.99 16.68
#